data_AF-A0A7S3ZQ26-F1
#
_entry.id   AF-A0A7S3ZQ26-F1
#
_cell.length_a   1.000
_cell.length_b   1.000
_cell.length_c   1.000
_cell.angle_alpha   90.00
_cell.angle_beta   90.00
_cell.angle_gamma   90.00
#
_symmetry.space_group_name_H-M   'P 1'
#
loop_
_entity.id
_entity.type
_entity.pdbx_description
1 polymer ?
#
loop_
_entity_poly.entity_id
_entity_poly.type
_entity_poly.pdbx_seq_one_letter_code
_entity_poly.pdbx_strand_id
1 'polypeptide(L)'
;MITAEQSNGQSAVHDGQLAHIDPTAGPRNKLVRDLWWMMASPGMLRETDATSAARPLHDAVGASIVGASQGWLARLDEDPSELEAYLAAPSRRSTRLGFYAQSLVEFWIERCPALRTTQLRCGQQLRRGQRGVVGSLKYVFCCAPTDEAVRASLGCDPPGTAPAPGRRCLLHWELSIKFFVYVAPPQGALPAGAAARYVGPFLHENLDARVATSARKLRLSAEADVRKWATRTLAKVEQDDRCLDLRAHSALRGFVFYDRAAPESSVLSGDHAKGWVARDICGVRAAVPADTTHFVILPKSHWLAPCRLPKTENGYLLPACELVGAPEPLRAVAAAHLAAELARLAERCPA
;
A
#
# COMPACT_ATOMS: atom_id res chain seq x y z
N MET A 1 40.62 -32.09 32.39
CA MET A 1 39.61 -33.11 32.06
C MET A 1 38.26 -32.48 32.39
N ILE A 2 37.61 -31.88 31.39
CA ILE A 2 36.30 -31.23 31.52
C ILE A 2 35.48 -31.79 30.35
N THR A 3 34.48 -32.59 30.71
CA THR A 3 33.61 -33.33 29.81
C THR A 3 32.57 -32.41 29.18
N ALA A 4 32.40 -32.57 27.87
CA ALA A 4 31.37 -31.93 27.06
C ALA A 4 30.02 -32.62 27.29
N GLU A 5 28.97 -31.84 27.52
CA GLU A 5 27.59 -32.27 27.26
C GLU A 5 27.12 -31.60 25.97
N GLN A 6 27.02 -32.42 24.92
CA GLN A 6 26.30 -32.10 23.70
C GLN A 6 24.80 -32.09 24.04
N SER A 7 24.16 -30.92 24.03
CA SER A 7 22.71 -30.86 23.93
C SER A 7 22.29 -30.85 22.46
N ASN A 8 21.44 -31.81 22.18
CA ASN A 8 21.03 -32.27 20.86
C ASN A 8 20.27 -31.16 20.12
N GLY A 9 20.75 -30.78 18.94
CA GLY A 9 20.07 -29.86 18.05
C GLY A 9 18.78 -30.47 17.51
N GLN A 10 17.64 -30.09 18.10
CA GLN A 10 16.36 -30.15 17.42
C GLN A 10 16.19 -28.84 16.64
N SER A 11 16.46 -28.95 15.34
CA SER A 11 16.11 -27.95 14.34
C SER A 11 14.61 -27.72 14.40
N ALA A 12 14.21 -26.62 15.04
CA ALA A 12 12.84 -26.14 14.99
C ALA A 12 12.58 -25.70 13.55
N VAL A 13 11.78 -26.50 12.85
CA VAL A 13 11.15 -26.12 11.58
C VAL A 13 10.41 -24.81 11.87
N HIS A 14 10.96 -23.69 11.40
CA HIS A 14 10.27 -22.42 11.43
C HIS A 14 9.08 -22.52 10.47
N ASP A 15 7.92 -22.87 11.03
CA ASP A 15 6.64 -22.70 10.35
C ASP A 15 6.52 -21.24 9.93
N GLY A 16 6.61 -21.02 8.61
CA GLY A 16 6.51 -19.73 7.96
C GLY A 16 5.09 -19.18 8.04
N GLN A 17 4.62 -18.85 9.24
CA GLN A 17 3.39 -18.10 9.42
C GLN A 17 3.58 -16.72 8.77
N LEU A 18 2.98 -16.56 7.59
CA LEU A 18 2.72 -15.26 6.98
C LEU A 18 1.98 -14.43 8.03
N ALA A 19 2.60 -13.36 8.52
CA ALA A 19 1.96 -12.46 9.48
C ALA A 19 0.56 -12.08 8.97
N HIS A 20 -0.46 -12.53 9.68
CA HIS A 20 -1.86 -12.33 9.30
C HIS A 20 -2.19 -10.84 9.45
N ILE A 21 -2.44 -10.17 8.33
CA ILE A 21 -3.24 -8.95 8.33
C ILE A 21 -4.60 -9.36 8.91
N ASP A 22 -5.01 -8.78 10.03
CA ASP A 22 -6.35 -9.03 10.57
C ASP A 22 -7.39 -8.57 9.53
N PRO A 23 -8.09 -9.50 8.85
CA PRO A 23 -9.04 -9.13 7.81
C PRO A 23 -10.31 -8.50 8.42
N THR A 24 -10.48 -8.60 9.73
CA THR A 24 -11.60 -8.04 10.51
C THR A 24 -11.30 -6.66 11.09
N ALA A 25 -10.05 -6.20 11.03
CA ALA A 25 -9.67 -4.85 11.43
C ALA A 25 -10.12 -3.81 10.40
N GLY A 26 -10.76 -2.73 10.89
CA GLY A 26 -11.16 -1.57 10.07
C GLY A 26 -12.62 -1.55 9.58
N PRO A 27 -12.96 -0.61 8.67
CA PRO A 27 -14.33 -0.33 8.22
C PRO A 27 -15.03 -1.51 7.50
N ARG A 28 -16.36 -1.57 7.59
CA ARG A 28 -17.22 -2.60 6.98
C ARG A 28 -17.52 -2.32 5.51
N ASN A 29 -17.83 -1.08 5.17
CA ASN A 29 -18.02 -0.63 3.80
C ASN A 29 -16.71 -0.80 3.02
N LYS A 30 -16.80 -1.37 1.80
CA LYS A 30 -15.61 -1.64 0.97
C LYS A 30 -14.82 -0.37 0.68
N LEU A 31 -15.48 0.71 0.26
CA LEU A 31 -14.82 1.93 -0.18
C LEU A 31 -14.09 2.60 0.98
N VAL A 32 -14.72 2.61 2.16
CA VAL A 32 -14.15 3.20 3.38
C VAL A 32 -13.03 2.33 3.93
N ARG A 33 -13.14 1.00 3.82
CA ARG A 33 -12.05 0.08 4.16
C ARG A 33 -10.84 0.29 3.25
N ASP A 34 -11.07 0.41 1.95
CA ASP A 34 -10.03 0.71 0.97
C ASP A 34 -9.38 2.08 1.26
N LEU A 35 -10.17 3.10 1.61
CA LEU A 35 -9.70 4.41 2.05
C LEU A 35 -8.83 4.31 3.31
N TRP A 36 -9.30 3.62 4.35
CA TRP A 36 -8.56 3.37 5.59
C TRP A 36 -7.25 2.63 5.34
N TRP A 37 -7.28 1.61 4.49
CA TRP A 37 -6.12 0.79 4.15
C TRP A 37 -4.96 1.60 3.56
N MET A 38 -5.26 2.66 2.80
CA MET A 38 -4.25 3.57 2.25
C MET A 38 -3.33 4.18 3.32
N MET A 39 -3.82 4.35 4.54
CA MET A 39 -3.10 4.96 5.65
C MET A 39 -2.72 3.96 6.75
N ALA A 40 -3.50 2.89 6.92
CA ALA A 40 -3.34 1.94 8.03
C ALA A 40 -2.56 0.66 7.66
N SER A 41 -2.44 0.30 6.38
CA SER A 41 -1.67 -0.89 5.99
C SER A 41 -0.21 -0.80 6.46
N PRO A 42 0.49 -1.93 6.64
CA PRO A 42 1.93 -1.89 6.86
C PRO A 42 2.68 -1.26 5.68
N GLY A 43 3.77 -0.56 5.97
CA GLY A 43 4.74 -0.14 4.98
C GLY A 43 5.48 -1.32 4.36
N MET A 44 5.71 -1.29 3.04
CA MET A 44 6.44 -2.35 2.33
C MET A 44 7.94 -2.28 2.60
N LEU A 45 8.49 -1.07 2.68
CA LEU A 45 9.93 -0.85 2.86
C LEU A 45 10.27 -0.83 4.35
N ARG A 46 11.41 -1.42 4.69
CA ARG A 46 11.97 -1.36 6.03
C ARG A 46 12.32 0.09 6.36
N GLU A 47 12.08 0.46 7.61
CA GLU A 47 12.64 1.69 8.17
C GLU A 47 14.16 1.50 8.30
N THR A 48 14.92 2.11 7.39
CA THR A 48 16.37 2.23 7.56
C THR A 48 16.66 3.51 8.33
N ASP A 49 17.58 3.44 9.29
CA ASP A 49 18.01 4.59 10.10
C ASP A 49 18.24 5.84 9.27
N ALA A 50 17.86 6.98 9.84
CA ALA A 50 17.51 8.29 9.26
C ALA A 50 18.60 9.03 8.43
N THR A 51 19.50 8.32 7.77
CA THR A 51 20.60 8.85 6.94
C THR A 51 20.27 8.94 5.45
N SER A 52 19.16 8.34 5.01
CA SER A 52 18.68 8.48 3.63
C SER A 52 17.80 9.73 3.50
N ALA A 53 18.02 10.56 2.48
CA ALA A 53 17.32 11.82 2.17
C ALA A 53 15.80 11.69 1.86
N ALA A 54 15.19 10.60 2.32
CA ALA A 54 13.83 10.16 2.11
C ALA A 54 13.25 9.83 3.48
N ARG A 55 12.49 10.73 4.11
CA ARG A 55 11.74 10.35 5.31
C ARG A 55 10.59 9.44 4.87
N PRO A 56 10.55 8.16 5.31
CA PRO A 56 9.36 7.35 5.11
C PRO A 56 8.15 8.11 5.67
N LEU A 57 7.01 8.01 4.99
CA LEU A 57 5.72 8.19 5.67
C LEU A 57 5.58 6.95 6.54
N HIS A 58 6.24 7.01 7.70
CA HIS A 58 6.30 5.93 8.68
C HIS A 58 4.89 5.48 9.04
N ASP A 59 4.75 4.21 9.41
CA ASP A 59 3.47 3.67 9.84
C ASP A 59 2.90 4.46 11.04
N ALA A 60 3.78 5.07 11.84
CA ALA A 60 3.41 6.03 12.88
C ALA A 60 2.62 7.26 12.37
N VAL A 61 2.98 7.83 11.20
CA VAL A 61 2.23 8.94 10.59
C VAL A 61 0.83 8.48 10.20
N GLY A 62 0.75 7.32 9.55
CA GLY A 62 -0.53 6.70 9.18
C GLY A 62 -1.40 6.44 10.40
N ALA A 63 -0.82 5.83 11.44
CA ALA A 63 -1.49 5.50 12.70
C ALA A 63 -2.02 6.75 13.42
N SER A 64 -1.22 7.82 13.55
CA SER A 64 -1.66 9.08 14.16
C SER A 64 -2.84 9.71 13.41
N ILE A 65 -2.75 9.76 12.07
CA ILE A 65 -3.82 10.35 11.24
C ILE A 65 -5.10 9.50 11.32
N VAL A 66 -4.98 8.16 11.26
CA VAL A 66 -6.10 7.23 11.40
C VAL A 66 -6.74 7.35 12.79
N GLY A 67 -5.93 7.38 13.85
CA GLY A 67 -6.38 7.56 15.24
C GLY A 67 -7.19 8.83 15.42
N ALA A 68 -6.66 9.97 14.95
CA ALA A 68 -7.35 11.25 14.99
C ALA A 68 -8.60 11.33 14.06
N SER A 69 -8.77 10.36 13.16
CA SER A 69 -9.85 10.33 12.17
C SER A 69 -10.89 9.25 12.42
N GLN A 70 -10.83 8.50 13.52
CA GLN A 70 -11.72 7.37 13.79
C GLN A 70 -13.20 7.73 13.69
N GLY A 71 -13.62 8.84 14.32
CA GLY A 71 -15.02 9.28 14.28
C GLY A 71 -15.48 9.71 12.88
N TRP A 72 -14.58 10.21 12.03
CA TRP A 72 -14.90 10.54 10.63
C TRP A 72 -15.02 9.27 9.78
N LEU A 73 -14.10 8.33 9.95
CA LEU A 73 -14.15 7.04 9.28
C LEU A 73 -15.40 6.24 9.66
N ALA A 74 -15.81 6.26 10.93
CA ALA A 74 -17.02 5.58 11.38
C ALA A 74 -18.28 6.14 10.69
N ARG A 75 -18.41 7.47 10.62
CA ARG A 75 -19.53 8.11 9.91
C ARG A 75 -19.52 7.81 8.42
N LEU A 76 -18.35 7.81 7.78
CA LEU A 76 -18.24 7.42 6.37
C LEU A 76 -18.59 5.94 6.16
N ASP A 77 -18.24 5.07 7.12
CA ASP A 77 -18.55 3.64 7.04
C ASP A 77 -20.05 3.37 7.13
N GLU A 78 -20.77 4.18 7.92
CA GLU A 78 -22.23 4.18 8.02
C GLU A 78 -22.89 4.79 6.77
N ASP A 79 -22.37 5.92 6.27
CA ASP A 79 -22.84 6.61 5.07
C ASP A 79 -21.67 6.98 4.14
N PRO A 80 -21.39 6.15 3.11
CA PRO A 80 -20.27 6.36 2.18
C PRO A 80 -20.60 7.35 1.06
N SER A 81 -21.78 7.98 1.05
CA SER A 81 -22.29 8.75 -0.10
C SER A 81 -21.34 9.84 -0.58
N GLU A 82 -20.64 10.52 0.34
CA GLU A 82 -19.64 11.54 -0.04
C GLU A 82 -18.47 10.92 -0.83
N LEU A 83 -17.94 9.79 -0.35
CA LEU A 83 -16.84 9.08 -0.99
C LEU A 83 -17.27 8.49 -2.34
N GLU A 84 -18.48 7.96 -2.42
CA GLU A 84 -19.07 7.45 -3.66
C GLU A 84 -19.20 8.56 -4.71
N ALA A 85 -19.80 9.69 -4.34
CA ALA A 85 -19.93 10.85 -5.21
C ALA A 85 -18.56 11.35 -5.68
N TYR A 86 -17.57 11.38 -4.79
CA TYR A 86 -16.21 11.77 -5.12
C TYR A 86 -15.57 10.84 -6.16
N LEU A 87 -15.68 9.53 -5.96
CA LEU A 87 -15.10 8.52 -6.87
C LEU A 87 -15.87 8.41 -8.20
N ALA A 88 -17.16 8.73 -8.21
CA ALA A 88 -18.01 8.69 -9.40
C ALA A 88 -17.76 9.85 -10.37
N ALA A 89 -17.09 10.92 -9.92
CA ALA A 89 -16.80 12.11 -10.72
C ALA A 89 -16.05 11.74 -12.02
N PRO A 90 -16.39 12.36 -13.18
CA PRO A 90 -15.82 11.98 -14.48
C PRO A 90 -14.28 12.02 -14.54
N SER A 91 -13.65 12.95 -13.84
CA SER A 91 -12.18 13.08 -13.79
C SER A 91 -11.49 12.00 -12.95
N ARG A 92 -12.24 11.23 -12.16
CA ARG A 92 -11.74 10.25 -11.18
C ARG A 92 -12.15 8.83 -11.50
N ARG A 93 -13.24 8.67 -12.26
CA ARG A 93 -13.79 7.38 -12.67
C ARG A 93 -12.74 6.57 -13.43
N SER A 94 -12.22 5.53 -12.78
CA SER A 94 -11.26 4.62 -13.40
C SER A 94 -11.43 3.20 -12.89
N THR A 95 -11.32 2.23 -13.81
CA THR A 95 -11.26 0.81 -13.49
C THR A 95 -9.84 0.34 -13.15
N ARG A 96 -8.83 1.21 -13.36
CA ARG A 96 -7.44 0.88 -13.05
C ARG A 96 -7.17 1.12 -11.56
N LEU A 97 -6.80 0.07 -10.85
CA LEU A 97 -6.53 0.07 -9.41
C LEU A 97 -5.60 1.20 -8.94
N GLY A 98 -4.57 1.56 -9.72
CA GLY A 98 -3.66 2.65 -9.37
C GLY A 98 -4.33 4.03 -9.34
N PHE A 99 -5.23 4.32 -10.28
CA PHE A 99 -5.99 5.59 -10.31
C PHE A 99 -7.10 5.61 -9.26
N TYR A 100 -7.69 4.45 -8.96
CA TYR A 100 -8.60 4.28 -7.84
C TYR A 100 -7.90 4.59 -6.50
N ALA A 101 -6.77 3.95 -6.22
CA ALA A 101 -5.97 4.20 -5.02
C ALA A 101 -5.50 5.66 -4.91
N GLN A 102 -5.12 6.27 -6.05
CA GLN A 102 -4.82 7.70 -6.10
C GLN A 102 -6.01 8.54 -5.66
N SER A 103 -7.21 8.29 -6.21
CA SER A 103 -8.41 9.05 -5.85
C SER A 103 -8.78 8.92 -4.37
N LEU A 104 -8.54 7.76 -3.75
CA LEU A 104 -8.72 7.57 -2.31
C LEU A 104 -7.75 8.43 -1.49
N VAL A 105 -6.48 8.51 -1.87
CA VAL A 105 -5.50 9.37 -1.18
C VAL A 105 -5.85 10.84 -1.34
N GLU A 106 -6.30 11.24 -2.53
CA GLU A 106 -6.76 12.60 -2.77
C GLU A 106 -7.99 12.94 -1.91
N PHE A 107 -8.98 12.05 -1.85
CA PHE A 107 -10.12 12.19 -0.94
C PHE A 107 -9.67 12.31 0.51
N TRP A 108 -8.75 11.44 0.96
CA TRP A 108 -8.20 11.50 2.30
C TRP A 108 -7.59 12.87 2.59
N ILE A 109 -6.68 13.34 1.73
CA ILE A 109 -6.00 14.62 1.94
C ILE A 109 -6.99 15.78 1.94
N GLU A 110 -7.98 15.79 1.03
CA GLU A 110 -8.95 16.89 0.90
C GLU A 110 -10.01 16.91 2.00
N ARG A 111 -10.43 15.75 2.51
CA ARG A 111 -11.62 15.63 3.39
C ARG A 111 -11.31 15.23 4.82
N CYS A 112 -10.13 14.66 5.10
CA CYS A 112 -9.77 14.24 6.45
C CYS A 112 -9.72 15.44 7.41
N PRO A 113 -10.56 15.47 8.47
CA PRO A 113 -10.61 16.58 9.40
C PRO A 113 -9.32 16.70 10.22
N ALA A 114 -8.57 15.62 10.42
CA ALA A 114 -7.30 15.66 11.15
C ALA A 114 -6.21 16.47 10.42
N LEU A 115 -6.26 16.54 9.08
CA LEU A 115 -5.28 17.28 8.27
C LEU A 115 -5.65 18.76 8.11
N ARG A 116 -6.96 19.09 8.07
CA ARG A 116 -7.47 20.45 7.79
C ARG A 116 -6.81 21.07 6.56
N THR A 117 -6.83 20.33 5.46
CA THR A 117 -6.19 20.74 4.20
C THR A 117 -6.89 21.97 3.62
N THR A 118 -6.09 22.97 3.24
CA THR A 118 -6.56 24.24 2.67
C THR A 118 -6.32 24.33 1.17
N GLN A 119 -5.29 23.63 0.66
CA GLN A 119 -4.94 23.58 -0.76
C GLN A 119 -4.30 22.22 -1.06
N LEU A 120 -4.66 21.60 -2.17
CA LEU A 120 -4.00 20.40 -2.71
C LEU A 120 -3.68 20.60 -4.20
N ARG A 121 -2.54 20.07 -4.64
CA ARG A 121 -2.17 19.88 -6.04
C ARG A 121 -1.73 18.43 -6.24
N CYS A 122 -2.31 17.77 -7.23
CA CYS A 122 -2.04 16.39 -7.57
C CYS A 122 -1.29 16.29 -8.90
N GLY A 123 -0.32 15.37 -9.00
CA GLY A 123 0.41 15.11 -10.24
C GLY A 123 1.18 16.31 -10.80
N GLN A 124 1.65 17.22 -9.95
CA GLN A 124 2.28 18.46 -10.38
C GLN A 124 3.55 18.16 -11.18
N GLN A 125 3.57 18.54 -12.45
CA GLN A 125 4.78 18.55 -13.25
C GLN A 125 5.62 19.78 -12.94
N LEU A 126 6.91 19.57 -12.68
CA LEU A 126 7.89 20.60 -12.43
C LEU A 126 8.71 20.82 -13.70
N ARG A 127 8.80 22.07 -14.15
CA ARG A 127 9.53 22.47 -15.37
C ARG A 127 10.60 23.48 -15.01
N ARG A 128 11.77 23.39 -15.63
CA ARG A 128 12.88 24.34 -15.43
C ARG A 128 13.13 25.12 -16.72
N GLY A 129 12.51 26.29 -16.82
CA GLY A 129 12.56 27.12 -18.03
C GLY A 129 12.08 26.37 -19.29
N GLN A 130 12.80 26.53 -20.40
CA GLN A 130 12.51 25.81 -21.65
C GLN A 130 13.10 24.39 -21.70
N ARG A 131 13.87 23.95 -20.69
CA ARG A 131 14.56 22.65 -20.68
C ARG A 131 13.65 21.44 -20.40
N GLY A 132 12.33 21.61 -20.47
CA GLY A 132 11.36 20.53 -20.29
C GLY A 132 11.01 20.20 -18.83
N VAL A 133 10.32 19.08 -18.65
CA VAL A 133 9.84 18.58 -17.35
C VAL A 133 11.00 17.93 -16.60
N VAL A 134 11.34 18.44 -15.42
CA VAL A 134 12.42 17.94 -14.54
C VAL A 134 11.93 16.82 -13.63
N GLY A 135 10.63 16.77 -13.36
CA GLY A 135 10.02 15.70 -12.59
C GLY A 135 8.57 16.00 -12.27
N SER A 136 7.99 15.18 -11.41
CA SER A 136 6.63 15.39 -10.91
C SER A 136 6.52 15.02 -9.43
N LEU A 137 5.68 15.78 -8.74
CA LEU A 137 5.29 15.55 -7.35
C LEU A 137 3.87 14.99 -7.33
N LYS A 138 3.63 13.94 -6.52
CA LYS A 138 2.32 13.27 -6.51
C LYS A 138 1.26 14.09 -5.80
N TYR A 139 1.46 14.40 -4.53
CA TYR A 139 0.52 15.19 -3.74
C TYR A 139 1.28 16.28 -3.01
N VAL A 140 0.98 17.55 -3.30
CA VAL A 140 1.56 18.69 -2.59
C VAL A 140 0.43 19.52 -2.02
N PHE A 141 0.42 19.71 -0.71
CA PHE A 141 -0.71 20.32 -0.03
C PHE A 141 -0.32 21.17 1.17
N CYS A 142 -1.19 22.10 1.51
CA CYS A 142 -1.10 22.91 2.71
C CYS A 142 -2.15 22.47 3.73
N CYS A 143 -1.71 22.15 4.94
CA CYS A 143 -2.52 21.63 6.03
C CYS A 143 -2.41 22.51 7.28
N ALA A 144 -3.29 22.31 8.25
CA ALA A 144 -3.24 22.99 9.55
C ALA A 144 -3.77 22.07 10.67
N PRO A 145 -3.14 20.90 10.90
CA PRO A 145 -3.59 19.94 11.89
C PRO A 145 -3.60 20.56 13.30
N THR A 146 -4.56 20.16 14.13
CA THR A 146 -4.68 20.59 15.52
C THR A 146 -4.30 19.48 16.51
N ASP A 147 -4.51 18.23 16.11
CA ASP A 147 -4.11 17.06 16.90
C ASP A 147 -2.60 17.00 17.09
N GLU A 148 -2.16 16.76 18.33
CA GLU A 148 -0.75 16.79 18.71
C GLU A 148 0.05 15.63 18.10
N ALA A 149 -0.50 14.41 18.11
CA ALA A 149 0.17 13.23 17.56
C ALA A 149 0.31 13.34 16.03
N VAL A 150 -0.70 13.89 15.36
CA VAL A 150 -0.65 14.18 13.92
C VAL A 150 0.40 15.24 13.62
N ARG A 151 0.44 16.35 14.37
CA ARG A 151 1.45 17.39 14.21
C ARG A 151 2.86 16.86 14.45
N ALA A 152 3.08 16.10 15.50
CA ALA A 152 4.38 15.54 15.82
C ALA A 152 4.86 14.59 14.72
N SER A 153 4.00 13.68 14.27
CA SER A 153 4.35 12.68 13.25
C SER A 153 4.60 13.29 11.86
N LEU A 154 3.82 14.31 11.46
CA LEU A 154 4.07 15.07 10.24
C LEU A 154 5.24 16.05 10.36
N GLY A 155 5.70 16.28 11.59
CA GLY A 155 6.59 17.37 11.91
C GLY A 155 5.98 18.70 11.46
N CYS A 156 4.84 19.11 11.97
CA CYS A 156 4.33 20.45 11.67
C CYS A 156 5.09 21.53 12.45
N ASP A 157 5.73 21.14 13.55
CA ASP A 157 6.46 22.03 14.44
C ASP A 157 7.98 21.91 14.17
N PRO A 158 8.67 23.03 13.84
CA PRO A 158 10.12 23.05 13.75
C PRO A 158 10.80 22.77 15.10
N PRO A 159 11.97 22.08 15.11
CA PRO A 159 12.77 21.93 16.32
C PRO A 159 13.04 23.29 16.97
N GLY A 160 12.91 23.37 18.30
CA GLY A 160 13.15 24.61 19.05
C GLY A 160 12.00 25.64 18.99
N THR A 161 10.87 25.32 18.36
CA THR A 161 9.66 26.16 18.41
C THR A 161 8.59 25.53 19.29
N ALA A 162 7.86 26.37 20.03
CA ALA A 162 6.69 25.89 20.78
C ALA A 162 5.65 25.31 19.80
N PRO A 163 5.05 24.15 20.11
CA PRO A 163 3.96 23.58 19.33
C PRO A 163 2.80 24.57 19.26
N ALA A 164 2.30 24.86 18.05
CA ALA A 164 1.17 25.77 17.86
C ALA A 164 0.04 25.07 17.09
N PRO A 165 -1.10 24.74 17.74
CA PRO A 165 -2.24 24.14 17.06
C PRO A 165 -2.72 25.00 15.89
N GLY A 166 -2.99 24.36 14.74
CA GLY A 166 -3.44 25.08 13.54
C GLY A 166 -2.32 25.82 12.80
N ARG A 167 -1.05 25.66 13.19
CA ARG A 167 0.09 26.11 12.39
C ARG A 167 0.04 25.47 11.00
N ARG A 168 0.18 26.29 9.97
CA ARG A 168 0.17 25.82 8.58
C ARG A 168 1.44 25.05 8.25
N CYS A 169 1.27 23.90 7.62
CA CYS A 169 2.33 23.03 7.11
C CYS A 169 2.26 22.92 5.58
N LEU A 170 3.41 22.79 4.92
CA LEU A 170 3.49 22.35 3.53
C LEU A 170 4.02 20.94 3.48
N LEU A 171 3.27 20.05 2.85
CA LEU A 171 3.60 18.64 2.75
C LEU A 171 3.68 18.21 1.29
N HIS A 172 4.64 17.34 1.00
CA HIS A 172 4.67 16.53 -0.21
C HIS A 172 4.60 15.06 0.15
N TRP A 173 3.61 14.35 -0.38
CA TRP A 173 3.50 12.90 -0.23
C TRP A 173 3.76 12.19 -1.56
N GLU A 174 4.71 11.26 -1.55
CA GLU A 174 4.94 10.27 -2.61
C GLU A 174 4.40 8.92 -2.14
N LEU A 175 3.08 8.74 -2.21
CA LEU A 175 2.40 7.50 -1.82
C LEU A 175 2.08 6.64 -3.05
N SER A 176 2.33 5.32 -2.99
CA SER A 176 1.84 4.37 -3.99
C SER A 176 1.48 3.00 -3.44
N ILE A 177 0.50 2.37 -4.08
CA ILE A 177 0.23 0.94 -3.96
C ILE A 177 0.96 0.18 -5.08
N LYS A 178 1.67 -0.89 -4.71
CA LYS A 178 2.36 -1.79 -5.63
C LYS A 178 2.20 -3.23 -5.19
N PHE A 179 2.33 -4.11 -6.16
CA PHE A 179 2.29 -5.55 -5.99
C PHE A 179 3.56 -6.10 -6.62
N PHE A 180 4.27 -6.96 -5.89
CA PHE A 180 5.49 -7.57 -6.38
C PHE A 180 5.46 -9.08 -6.16
N VAL A 181 6.11 -9.82 -7.06
CA VAL A 181 6.40 -11.24 -6.89
C VAL A 181 7.89 -11.37 -6.65
N TYR A 182 8.27 -12.15 -5.65
CA TYR A 182 9.67 -12.52 -5.44
C TYR A 182 10.09 -13.60 -6.45
N VAL A 183 11.22 -13.38 -7.12
CA VAL A 183 11.83 -14.33 -8.05
C VAL A 183 13.15 -14.83 -7.49
N ALA A 184 13.15 -16.07 -7.01
CA ALA A 184 14.34 -16.70 -6.47
C ALA A 184 15.47 -16.79 -7.51
N PRO A 185 16.74 -16.63 -7.12
CA PRO A 185 17.87 -16.86 -8.00
C PRO A 185 17.94 -18.32 -8.49
N PRO A 186 18.34 -18.55 -9.75
CA PRO A 186 18.82 -19.87 -10.17
C PRO A 186 19.97 -20.32 -9.26
N GLN A 187 20.09 -21.63 -9.04
CA GLN A 187 21.22 -22.18 -8.29
C GLN A 187 22.54 -21.73 -8.93
N GLY A 188 23.46 -21.23 -8.10
CA GLY A 188 24.78 -20.76 -8.54
C GLY A 188 24.83 -19.36 -9.17
N ALA A 189 23.70 -18.65 -9.29
CA ALA A 189 23.69 -17.27 -9.77
C ALA A 189 24.24 -16.30 -8.70
N LEU A 190 25.03 -15.31 -9.13
CA LEU A 190 25.40 -14.19 -8.28
C LEU A 190 24.12 -13.50 -7.74
N PRO A 191 24.09 -13.11 -6.45
CA PRO A 191 22.94 -12.41 -5.92
C PRO A 191 22.80 -11.08 -6.65
N ALA A 192 21.68 -10.91 -7.38
CA ALA A 192 21.26 -9.56 -7.77
C ALA A 192 20.91 -8.80 -6.49
N GLY A 193 20.95 -7.46 -6.50
CA GLY A 193 20.52 -6.65 -5.37
C GLY A 193 19.20 -7.18 -4.81
N ALA A 194 19.11 -7.35 -3.49
CA ALA A 194 18.00 -8.06 -2.85
C ALA A 194 16.63 -7.53 -3.31
N ALA A 195 16.53 -6.23 -3.62
CA ALA A 195 15.29 -5.62 -4.08
C ALA A 195 15.01 -5.77 -5.60
N ALA A 196 16.00 -5.98 -6.48
CA ALA A 196 15.78 -6.26 -7.91
C ALA A 196 14.99 -7.56 -8.16
N ARG A 197 15.00 -8.48 -7.19
CA ARG A 197 14.30 -9.77 -7.22
C ARG A 197 12.79 -9.67 -7.01
N TYR A 198 12.29 -8.52 -6.58
CA TYR A 198 10.85 -8.27 -6.46
C TYR A 198 10.37 -7.57 -7.73
N VAL A 199 9.67 -8.31 -8.58
CA VAL A 199 9.22 -7.84 -9.89
C VAL A 199 7.74 -7.54 -9.88
N GLY A 200 7.34 -6.43 -10.52
CA GLY A 200 5.94 -6.08 -10.67
C GLY A 200 5.23 -6.99 -11.67
N PRO A 201 3.89 -7.04 -11.65
CA PRO A 201 3.08 -7.98 -12.44
C PRO A 201 3.22 -7.84 -13.97
N PHE A 202 3.80 -6.75 -14.46
CA PHE A 202 4.02 -6.50 -15.89
C PHE A 202 5.51 -6.46 -16.26
N LEU A 203 6.41 -6.83 -15.34
CA LEU A 203 7.88 -6.87 -15.52
C LEU A 203 8.56 -5.54 -15.93
N HIS A 204 7.81 -4.48 -16.18
CA HIS A 204 8.34 -3.15 -16.48
C HIS A 204 8.95 -2.42 -15.27
N GLU A 205 8.86 -3.02 -14.09
CA GLU A 205 9.32 -2.42 -12.85
C GLU A 205 9.71 -3.49 -11.84
N ASN A 206 10.76 -3.22 -11.06
CA ASN A 206 11.12 -3.94 -9.85
C ASN A 206 11.15 -2.99 -8.64
N LEU A 207 11.29 -3.55 -7.45
CA LEU A 207 11.30 -2.78 -6.20
C LEU A 207 12.48 -1.79 -6.14
N ASP A 208 13.66 -2.16 -6.65
CA ASP A 208 14.84 -1.28 -6.73
C ASP A 208 14.54 0.02 -7.49
N ALA A 209 13.98 -0.09 -8.70
CA ALA A 209 13.61 1.06 -9.51
C ALA A 209 12.56 1.94 -8.80
N ARG A 210 11.65 1.33 -8.04
CA ARG A 210 10.64 2.05 -7.26
C ARG A 210 11.22 2.81 -6.07
N VAL A 211 12.15 2.20 -5.35
CA VAL A 211 12.90 2.84 -4.24
C VAL A 211 13.71 4.02 -4.78
N ALA A 212 14.48 3.81 -5.85
CA ALA A 212 15.28 4.86 -6.48
C ALA A 212 14.42 6.04 -6.98
N THR A 213 13.26 5.74 -7.58
CA THR A 213 12.30 6.76 -8.03
C THR A 213 11.75 7.57 -6.86
N SER A 214 11.39 6.91 -5.76
CA SER A 214 10.85 7.58 -4.57
C SER A 214 11.91 8.49 -3.93
N ALA A 215 13.14 8.01 -3.75
CA ALA A 215 14.25 8.79 -3.24
C ALA A 215 14.55 10.03 -4.11
N ARG A 216 14.52 9.89 -5.44
CA ARG A 216 14.71 11.01 -6.38
C ARG A 216 13.64 12.09 -6.21
N LYS A 217 12.37 11.71 -6.02
CA LYS A 217 11.27 12.66 -5.85
C LYS A 217 11.30 13.39 -4.51
N LEU A 218 11.80 12.73 -3.47
CA LEU A 218 12.00 13.36 -2.16
C LEU A 218 13.15 14.37 -2.23
N ARG A 219 14.27 14.02 -2.88
CA ARG A 219 15.36 14.98 -3.18
C ARG A 219 14.86 16.18 -3.98
N LEU A 220 14.01 15.95 -4.98
CA LEU A 220 13.40 17.04 -5.78
C LEU A 220 12.59 18.02 -4.91
N SER A 221 12.03 17.57 -3.80
CA SER A 221 11.27 18.44 -2.88
C SER A 221 12.16 19.35 -2.03
N ALA A 222 13.42 18.97 -1.83
CA ALA A 222 14.41 19.77 -1.10
C ALA A 222 15.01 20.90 -1.96
N GLU A 223 14.82 20.87 -3.28
CA GLU A 223 15.28 21.91 -4.19
C GLU A 223 14.65 23.27 -3.86
N ALA A 224 15.46 24.34 -3.86
CA ALA A 224 15.02 25.68 -3.46
C ALA A 224 13.87 26.20 -4.33
N ASP A 225 13.92 25.97 -5.64
CA ASP A 225 12.89 26.42 -6.59
C ASP A 225 11.55 25.70 -6.35
N VAL A 226 11.60 24.43 -5.97
CA VAL A 226 10.39 23.64 -5.67
C VAL A 226 9.74 24.12 -4.37
N ARG A 227 10.54 24.41 -3.34
CA ARG A 227 10.05 24.97 -2.07
C ARG A 227 9.43 26.36 -2.27
N LYS A 228 10.07 27.21 -3.08
CA LYS A 228 9.53 28.53 -3.45
C LYS A 228 8.22 28.40 -4.22
N TRP A 229 8.15 27.49 -5.20
CA TRP A 229 6.93 27.21 -5.96
C TRP A 229 5.79 26.75 -5.03
N ALA A 230 6.05 25.79 -4.14
CA ALA A 230 5.05 25.26 -3.21
C ALA A 230 4.53 26.35 -2.26
N THR A 231 5.43 27.18 -1.71
CA THR A 231 5.06 28.31 -0.84
C THR A 231 4.16 29.31 -1.56
N ARG A 232 4.56 29.78 -2.75
CA ARG A 232 3.75 30.75 -3.50
C ARG A 232 2.39 30.19 -3.92
N THR A 233 2.38 28.95 -4.42
CA THR A 233 1.18 28.34 -5.02
C THR A 233 0.16 27.89 -3.97
N LEU A 234 0.63 27.31 -2.85
CA LEU A 234 -0.24 26.68 -1.86
C LEU A 234 -0.39 27.53 -0.59
N ALA A 235 0.69 28.16 -0.13
CA ALA A 235 0.62 29.00 1.05
C ALA A 235 -0.03 30.36 0.75
N LYS A 236 -0.07 30.77 -0.53
CA LYS A 236 -0.47 32.11 -1.00
C LYS A 236 0.28 33.24 -0.26
N VAL A 237 1.53 32.97 0.09
CA VAL A 237 2.43 33.95 0.70
C VAL A 237 3.19 34.61 -0.45
N GLU A 238 2.80 35.84 -0.79
CA GLU A 238 3.38 36.60 -1.92
C GLU A 238 4.68 37.31 -1.54
N GLN A 239 4.83 37.70 -0.27
CA GLN A 239 5.96 38.47 0.25
C GLN A 239 6.30 38.03 1.68
N ASP A 240 7.31 37.17 1.81
CA ASP A 240 8.31 37.24 2.88
C ASP A 240 9.40 36.17 2.61
N ASP A 241 10.62 36.37 3.11
CA ASP A 241 11.70 35.36 3.12
C ASP A 241 11.35 34.11 3.96
N ARG A 242 10.13 34.05 4.52
CA ARG A 242 9.58 32.92 5.26
C ARG A 242 8.97 31.89 4.30
N CYS A 243 9.82 31.13 3.61
CA CYS A 243 9.37 29.89 2.99
C CYS A 243 8.88 28.93 4.09
N LEU A 244 7.62 28.48 4.00
CA LEU A 244 7.19 27.35 4.81
C LEU A 244 8.03 26.14 4.39
N ASP A 245 8.56 25.41 5.36
CA ASP A 245 9.36 24.22 5.11
C ASP A 245 8.48 23.15 4.45
N LEU A 246 8.82 22.75 3.22
CA LEU A 246 8.13 21.70 2.49
C LEU A 246 8.64 20.35 2.98
N ARG A 247 7.83 19.66 3.78
CA ARG A 247 8.21 18.35 4.33
C ARG A 247 7.73 17.24 3.42
N ALA A 248 8.68 16.44 2.96
CA ALA A 248 8.43 15.37 2.02
C ALA A 248 8.38 14.01 2.74
N HIS A 249 7.35 13.22 2.44
CA HIS A 249 7.14 11.88 2.97
C HIS A 249 6.88 10.90 1.83
N SER A 250 7.30 9.64 1.96
CA SER A 250 6.97 8.59 0.98
C SER A 250 6.46 7.32 1.62
N ALA A 251 5.41 6.73 1.06
CA ALA A 251 4.94 5.41 1.46
C ALA A 251 4.82 4.50 0.23
N LEU A 252 5.34 3.29 0.37
CA LEU A 252 5.10 2.19 -0.55
C LEU A 252 4.30 1.13 0.20
N ARG A 253 3.10 0.83 -0.29
CA ARG A 253 2.14 -0.10 0.33
C ARG A 253 1.65 -1.10 -0.71
N GLY A 254 0.88 -2.10 -0.27
CA GLY A 254 0.42 -3.22 -1.11
C GLY A 254 1.14 -4.51 -0.74
N PHE A 255 1.13 -5.49 -1.64
CA PHE A 255 1.48 -6.88 -1.29
C PHE A 255 2.76 -7.37 -1.98
N VAL A 256 3.49 -8.24 -1.28
CA VAL A 256 4.57 -9.03 -1.86
C VAL A 256 4.18 -10.51 -1.84
N PHE A 257 4.33 -11.17 -2.98
CA PHE A 257 3.95 -12.57 -3.15
C PHE A 257 5.18 -13.47 -3.30
N TYR A 258 5.11 -14.64 -2.67
CA TYR A 258 6.21 -15.60 -2.61
C TYR A 258 5.76 -16.98 -3.09
N ASP A 259 6.62 -17.69 -3.81
CA ASP A 259 6.39 -19.08 -4.23
C ASP A 259 6.68 -20.10 -3.11
N ARG A 260 7.31 -19.64 -2.04
CA ARG A 260 7.78 -20.40 -0.87
C ARG A 260 7.82 -19.47 0.35
N ALA A 261 8.41 -19.92 1.46
CA ALA A 261 8.67 -19.05 2.60
C ALA A 261 9.38 -17.75 2.18
N ALA A 262 8.92 -16.61 2.71
CA ALA A 262 9.52 -15.31 2.41
C ALA A 262 11.00 -15.31 2.87
N PRO A 263 11.97 -15.02 1.99
CA PRO A 263 13.36 -14.90 2.39
C PRO A 263 13.55 -13.67 3.28
N GLU A 264 14.60 -13.71 4.10
CA GLU A 264 15.05 -12.50 4.80
C GLU A 264 15.39 -11.39 3.79
N SER A 265 14.98 -10.17 4.11
CA SER A 265 15.21 -9.00 3.27
C SER A 265 15.75 -7.85 4.10
N SER A 266 16.83 -7.24 3.62
CA SER A 266 17.35 -5.98 4.17
C SER A 266 16.53 -4.76 3.72
N VAL A 267 15.63 -4.93 2.74
CA VAL A 267 14.88 -3.82 2.12
C VAL A 267 13.41 -3.81 2.51
N LEU A 268 12.78 -4.97 2.68
CA LEU A 268 11.37 -5.07 3.04
C LEU A 268 11.19 -5.02 4.57
N SER A 269 10.11 -4.39 5.02
CA SER A 269 9.69 -4.44 6.43
C SER A 269 9.41 -5.88 6.86
N GLY A 270 9.61 -6.25 8.12
CA GLY A 270 9.19 -7.57 8.63
C GLY A 270 7.68 -7.78 8.51
N ASP A 271 6.91 -6.69 8.63
CA ASP A 271 5.45 -6.68 8.74
C ASP A 271 4.74 -6.34 7.43
N HIS A 272 5.47 -6.24 6.30
CA HIS A 272 4.84 -5.92 5.02
C HIS A 272 3.73 -6.92 4.70
N ALA A 273 2.69 -6.48 3.98
CA ALA A 273 1.62 -7.35 3.57
C ALA A 273 2.13 -8.42 2.59
N LYS A 274 1.94 -9.69 2.95
CA LYS A 274 2.45 -10.85 2.21
C LYS A 274 1.31 -11.68 1.63
N GLY A 275 1.60 -12.38 0.55
CA GLY A 275 0.77 -13.44 0.02
C GLY A 275 1.63 -14.54 -0.61
N TRP A 276 0.97 -15.57 -1.13
CA TRP A 276 1.62 -16.63 -1.87
C TRP A 276 1.29 -16.53 -3.37
N VAL A 277 2.18 -17.05 -4.21
CA VAL A 277 1.94 -17.25 -5.63
C VAL A 277 2.20 -18.71 -5.96
N ALA A 278 1.37 -19.29 -6.81
CA ALA A 278 1.55 -20.65 -7.32
C ALA A 278 1.60 -20.60 -8.85
N ARG A 279 2.41 -21.49 -9.44
CA ARG A 279 2.55 -21.62 -10.89
C ARG A 279 1.57 -22.65 -11.48
N ASP A 280 1.10 -23.57 -10.65
CA ASP A 280 0.22 -24.66 -11.01
C ASP A 280 -0.69 -25.03 -9.82
N ILE A 281 -1.66 -25.90 -10.06
CA ILE A 281 -2.64 -26.33 -9.06
C ILE A 281 -2.01 -27.10 -7.89
N CYS A 282 -0.91 -27.82 -8.14
CA CYS A 282 -0.18 -28.54 -7.09
C CYS A 282 0.50 -27.54 -6.14
N GLY A 283 1.08 -26.47 -6.68
CA GLY A 283 1.61 -25.35 -5.91
C GLY A 283 0.54 -24.62 -5.11
N VAL A 284 -0.68 -24.48 -5.65
CA VAL A 284 -1.82 -23.93 -4.88
C VAL A 284 -2.12 -24.85 -3.70
N ARG A 285 -2.26 -26.17 -3.92
CA ARG A 285 -2.52 -27.14 -2.85
C ARG A 285 -1.44 -27.14 -1.76
N ALA A 286 -0.18 -26.93 -2.14
CA ALA A 286 0.94 -26.88 -1.20
C ALA A 286 1.03 -25.56 -0.43
N ALA A 287 0.62 -24.44 -1.03
CA ALA A 287 0.71 -23.11 -0.42
C ALA A 287 -0.50 -22.76 0.46
N VAL A 288 -1.64 -23.43 0.23
CA VAL A 288 -2.88 -23.21 0.96
C VAL A 288 -2.80 -23.79 2.38
N PRO A 289 -3.10 -23.00 3.43
CA PRO A 289 -3.23 -23.53 4.78
C PRO A 289 -4.26 -24.66 4.85
N ALA A 290 -3.94 -25.74 5.57
CA ALA A 290 -4.76 -26.96 5.61
C ALA A 290 -6.19 -26.74 6.17
N ASP A 291 -6.40 -25.67 6.93
CA ASP A 291 -7.68 -25.23 7.48
C ASP A 291 -8.47 -24.30 6.52
N THR A 292 -7.93 -23.99 5.34
CA THR A 292 -8.63 -23.18 4.35
C THR A 292 -9.76 -23.99 3.71
N THR A 293 -10.99 -23.58 4.00
CA THR A 293 -12.20 -24.27 3.51
C THR A 293 -12.78 -23.68 2.24
N HIS A 294 -12.42 -22.44 1.88
CA HIS A 294 -13.05 -21.71 0.78
C HIS A 294 -12.07 -20.77 0.07
N PHE A 295 -12.30 -20.53 -1.22
CA PHE A 295 -11.60 -19.53 -2.02
C PHE A 295 -12.57 -18.55 -2.65
N VAL A 296 -12.02 -17.44 -3.11
CA VAL A 296 -12.75 -16.49 -3.94
C VAL A 296 -11.77 -15.87 -4.93
N ILE A 297 -12.19 -15.78 -6.19
CA ILE A 297 -11.43 -15.05 -7.18
C ILE A 297 -11.88 -13.59 -7.15
N LEU A 298 -10.95 -12.71 -6.74
CA LEU A 298 -11.22 -11.28 -6.66
C LEU A 298 -10.86 -10.59 -7.97
N PRO A 299 -11.76 -9.76 -8.54
CA PRO A 299 -11.37 -8.88 -9.63
C PRO A 299 -10.35 -7.85 -9.11
N LYS A 300 -9.53 -7.32 -10.00
CA LYS A 300 -8.43 -6.39 -9.65
C LYS A 300 -8.86 -5.17 -8.82
N SER A 301 -10.10 -4.72 -8.95
CA SER A 301 -10.70 -3.63 -8.16
C SER A 301 -10.87 -3.94 -6.67
N HIS A 302 -10.66 -5.19 -6.26
CA HIS A 302 -10.77 -5.69 -4.89
C HIS A 302 -9.42 -6.13 -4.30
N TRP A 303 -8.31 -5.83 -4.98
CA TRP A 303 -6.97 -6.20 -4.51
C TRP A 303 -6.35 -5.21 -3.52
N LEU A 304 -7.00 -4.07 -3.27
CA LEU A 304 -6.41 -2.99 -2.48
C LEU A 304 -6.30 -3.36 -1.00
N ALA A 305 -7.43 -3.46 -0.31
CA ALA A 305 -7.51 -3.92 1.07
C ALA A 305 -7.98 -5.38 1.13
N PRO A 306 -7.73 -6.08 2.25
CA PRO A 306 -8.36 -7.38 2.51
C PRO A 306 -9.88 -7.33 2.26
N CYS A 307 -10.35 -8.27 1.46
CA CYS A 307 -11.76 -8.34 1.12
C CYS A 307 -12.56 -8.96 2.28
N ARG A 308 -13.68 -8.32 2.64
CA ARG A 308 -14.68 -8.92 3.54
C ARG A 308 -15.84 -9.39 2.71
N LEU A 309 -16.11 -10.68 2.80
CA LEU A 309 -17.27 -11.30 2.18
C LEU A 309 -18.24 -11.70 3.28
N PRO A 310 -19.56 -11.46 3.09
CA PRO A 310 -20.54 -11.95 4.03
C PRO A 310 -20.42 -13.49 4.13
N LYS A 311 -20.47 -14.00 5.36
CA LYS A 311 -20.63 -15.43 5.59
C LYS A 311 -22.01 -15.80 5.04
N THR A 312 -22.05 -16.36 3.84
CA THR A 312 -23.29 -16.88 3.25
C THR A 312 -23.44 -18.32 3.70
N GLU A 313 -24.62 -18.72 4.16
CA GLU A 313 -24.91 -20.13 4.54
C GLU A 313 -24.67 -21.10 3.37
N ASN A 314 -24.70 -20.58 2.12
CA ASN A 314 -24.46 -21.30 0.88
C ASN A 314 -23.30 -20.74 0.03
N GLY A 315 -22.34 -20.03 0.63
CA GLY A 315 -21.06 -19.66 0.04
C GLY A 315 -21.03 -19.49 -1.48
N TYR A 316 -21.40 -18.32 -2.04
CA TYR A 316 -20.89 -17.96 -3.38
C TYR A 316 -19.40 -17.55 -3.25
N LEU A 317 -18.63 -18.54 -2.82
CA LEU A 317 -17.20 -18.64 -2.72
C LEU A 317 -16.85 -19.63 -3.81
N LEU A 318 -16.31 -19.14 -4.91
CA LEU A 318 -15.88 -20.00 -5.99
C LEU A 318 -14.83 -20.97 -5.44
N PRO A 319 -15.03 -22.30 -5.52
CA PRO A 319 -13.86 -23.16 -5.61
C PRO A 319 -13.11 -22.71 -6.88
N ALA A 320 -11.80 -22.88 -6.93
CA ALA A 320 -10.85 -22.09 -7.74
C ALA A 320 -11.05 -21.89 -9.28
N CYS A 321 -12.20 -22.19 -9.90
CA CYS A 321 -12.59 -21.64 -11.19
C CYS A 321 -14.01 -21.04 -11.15
N GLU A 322 -14.12 -19.72 -11.26
CA GLU A 322 -14.83 -19.03 -12.34
C GLU A 322 -14.59 -17.53 -12.17
N LEU A 323 -13.96 -16.93 -13.15
CA LEU A 323 -13.67 -15.50 -13.10
C LEU A 323 -14.90 -14.66 -13.51
N VAL A 324 -15.47 -13.99 -12.49
CA VAL A 324 -15.96 -12.59 -12.50
C VAL A 324 -17.32 -12.28 -13.16
N GLY A 325 -18.33 -11.99 -12.31
CA GLY A 325 -19.24 -10.84 -12.50
C GLY A 325 -20.60 -11.01 -13.21
N ALA A 326 -21.25 -12.17 -13.19
CA ALA A 326 -22.45 -12.40 -14.02
C ALA A 326 -23.82 -12.56 -13.29
N PRO A 327 -24.97 -12.21 -13.94
CA PRO A 327 -26.33 -12.43 -13.43
C PRO A 327 -26.76 -13.91 -13.40
N GLU A 328 -27.93 -14.16 -12.80
CA GLU A 328 -28.49 -15.44 -12.29
C GLU A 328 -28.35 -16.71 -13.17
N PRO A 329 -28.45 -16.69 -14.52
CA PRO A 329 -28.33 -17.91 -15.33
C PRO A 329 -26.90 -18.48 -15.42
N LEU A 330 -25.87 -17.69 -15.13
CA LEU A 330 -24.46 -18.09 -15.29
C LEU A 330 -23.89 -18.84 -14.09
N ARG A 331 -24.61 -18.88 -12.95
CA ARG A 331 -24.22 -19.61 -11.73
C ARG A 331 -24.45 -21.13 -11.80
N ALA A 332 -25.22 -21.62 -12.76
CA ALA A 332 -25.49 -23.06 -12.93
C ALA A 332 -24.47 -23.77 -13.85
N VAL A 333 -23.86 -23.03 -14.80
CA VAL A 333 -22.88 -23.55 -15.78
C VAL A 333 -21.49 -23.71 -15.17
N ALA A 334 -21.16 -22.76 -14.31
CA ALA A 334 -20.13 -22.73 -13.31
C ALA A 334 -19.79 -24.07 -12.60
N ALA A 335 -20.67 -24.51 -11.69
CA ALA A 335 -20.42 -25.62 -10.79
C ALA A 335 -20.24 -26.99 -11.50
N ALA A 336 -20.85 -27.17 -12.68
CA ALA A 336 -20.65 -28.36 -13.49
C ALA A 336 -19.29 -28.36 -14.23
N HIS A 337 -18.74 -27.19 -14.56
CA HIS A 337 -17.49 -27.05 -15.30
C HIS A 337 -16.25 -27.27 -14.43
N LEU A 338 -16.26 -26.78 -13.18
CA LEU A 338 -15.14 -26.96 -12.24
C LEU A 338 -14.98 -28.42 -11.79
N ALA A 339 -16.08 -29.12 -11.55
CA ALA A 339 -16.08 -30.54 -11.20
C ALA A 339 -15.58 -31.42 -12.36
N ALA A 340 -15.92 -31.07 -13.60
CA ALA A 340 -15.43 -31.76 -14.80
C ALA A 340 -13.93 -31.53 -15.06
N GLU A 341 -13.41 -30.32 -14.81
CA GLU A 341 -11.98 -30.03 -15.03
C GLU A 341 -11.06 -30.56 -13.93
N LEU A 342 -11.49 -30.53 -12.66
CA LEU A 342 -10.71 -31.16 -11.59
C LEU A 342 -10.66 -32.69 -11.71
N ALA A 343 -11.74 -33.33 -12.19
CA ALA A 343 -11.76 -34.76 -12.48
C ALA A 343 -10.85 -35.12 -13.68
N ARG A 344 -10.88 -34.35 -14.77
CA ARG A 344 -9.98 -34.53 -15.94
C ARG A 344 -8.50 -34.34 -15.61
N LEU A 345 -8.18 -33.42 -14.70
CA LEU A 345 -6.82 -33.18 -14.24
C LEU A 345 -6.33 -34.29 -13.29
N ALA A 346 -7.21 -34.87 -12.48
CA ALA A 346 -6.88 -35.99 -11.60
C ALA A 346 -6.68 -37.32 -12.36
N GLU A 347 -7.39 -37.54 -13.48
CA GLU A 347 -7.25 -38.76 -14.29
C GLU A 347 -6.01 -38.76 -15.20
N ARG A 348 -5.46 -37.58 -15.53
CA ARG A 348 -4.32 -37.43 -16.47
C ARG A 348 -2.95 -37.33 -15.82
N CYS A 349 -2.89 -37.20 -14.50
CA CYS A 349 -1.64 -37.20 -13.74
C CYS A 349 -1.75 -38.20 -12.57
N PRO A 350 -1.47 -39.49 -12.78
CA PRO A 350 -1.17 -40.37 -11.67
C PRO A 350 0.24 -40.04 -11.15
N ALA A 351 0.30 -39.70 -9.86
CA ALA A 351 1.48 -39.56 -8.98
C ALA A 351 2.75 -38.92 -9.57
#